data_AF-A0AA35SPM3-F1
#
_entry.id   AF-A0AA35SPM3-F1
#
_cell.length_a   1.000
_cell.length_b   1.000
_cell.length_c   1.000
_cell.angle_alpha   90.00
_cell.angle_beta   90.00
_cell.angle_gamma   90.00
#
_symmetry.space_group_name_H-M   'P 1'
#
loop_
_entity.id
_entity.type
_entity.pdbx_description
1 polymer ?
#
loop_
_entity_poly.entity_id
_entity_poly.type
_entity_poly.pdbx_seq_one_letter_code
_entity_poly.pdbx_strand_id
1 'polypeptide(L)'
;MMTCTIVGTPIHMAPELFGGSYDNSVDIYAFGILFWYICANDTKLPGAFDACQNKEQLWTSVRKGLRPERLPRFDTDCWELMCSCWLGESIQRPLIGDVALRLHLIMKRIGRTPLK
;
A
#
# COMPACT_ATOMS: atom_id res chain seq x y z
N MET A 1 -18.70 -22.19 -14.18
CA MET A 1 -18.58 -20.85 -13.56
C MET A 1 -17.13 -20.66 -13.18
N MET A 2 -16.44 -19.69 -13.76
CA MET A 2 -15.05 -19.40 -13.37
C MET A 2 -15.08 -18.88 -11.93
N THR A 3 -14.66 -19.71 -11.00
CA THR A 3 -14.22 -19.26 -9.70
C THR A 3 -13.00 -18.38 -9.96
N CYS A 4 -13.16 -17.06 -9.94
CA CYS A 4 -12.02 -16.18 -9.76
C CYS A 4 -11.49 -16.47 -8.36
N THR A 5 -10.61 -17.46 -8.26
CA THR A 5 -9.77 -17.64 -7.09
C THR A 5 -8.99 -16.34 -7.00
N ILE A 6 -9.40 -15.45 -6.09
CA ILE A 6 -8.61 -14.27 -5.74
C ILE A 6 -7.36 -14.82 -5.08
N VAL A 7 -6.37 -15.18 -5.90
CA VAL A 7 -5.03 -15.51 -5.45
C VAL A 7 -4.33 -14.18 -5.25
N GLY A 8 -4.41 -13.70 -4.02
CA GLY A 8 -3.91 -12.42 -3.54
C GLY A 8 -4.63 -12.09 -2.24
N THR A 9 -3.91 -11.67 -1.20
CA THR A 9 -4.56 -11.19 0.01
C THR A 9 -5.32 -9.91 -0.37
N PRO A 10 -6.67 -9.84 -0.29
CA PRO A 10 -7.49 -8.76 -0.86
C PRO A 10 -7.13 -7.35 -0.37
N ILE A 11 -6.36 -7.29 0.72
CA ILE A 11 -5.74 -6.11 1.31
C ILE A 11 -4.77 -5.36 0.37
N HIS A 12 -4.11 -6.07 -0.56
CA HIS A 12 -3.16 -5.46 -1.50
C HIS A 12 -3.82 -4.99 -2.80
N MET A 13 -5.12 -5.24 -2.99
CA MET A 13 -5.80 -4.90 -4.23
C MET A 13 -6.24 -3.43 -4.23
N ALA A 14 -5.82 -2.71 -5.26
CA ALA A 14 -6.26 -1.34 -5.50
C ALA A 14 -7.77 -1.29 -5.81
N PRO A 15 -8.50 -0.23 -5.39
CA PRO A 15 -9.96 -0.13 -5.53
C PRO A 15 -10.46 -0.11 -6.99
N GLU A 16 -9.62 0.25 -7.95
CA GLU A 16 -9.94 0.34 -9.38
C GLU A 16 -9.90 -1.01 -10.12
N LEU A 17 -9.22 -2.03 -9.59
CA LEU A 17 -9.13 -3.37 -10.19
C LEU A 17 -10.52 -4.01 -10.41
N PHE A 18 -11.51 -3.59 -9.63
CA PHE A 18 -12.90 -4.05 -9.76
C PHE A 18 -13.65 -3.44 -10.95
N GLY A 19 -13.17 -2.31 -11.49
CA GLY A 19 -13.74 -1.67 -12.68
C GLY A 19 -13.21 -2.24 -13.99
N GLY A 20 -12.25 -3.17 -13.94
CA GLY A 20 -11.60 -3.74 -15.13
C GLY A 20 -10.45 -2.90 -15.71
N SER A 21 -10.14 -1.75 -15.09
CA SER A 21 -8.99 -0.93 -15.46
C SER A 21 -7.75 -1.43 -14.74
N TYR A 22 -6.84 -2.04 -15.51
CA TYR A 22 -5.52 -2.44 -15.03
C TYR A 22 -4.49 -1.43 -15.55
N ASP A 23 -3.89 -0.68 -14.65
CA ASP A 23 -2.81 0.25 -14.96
C ASP A 23 -1.67 0.02 -13.96
N ASN A 24 -0.46 0.45 -14.29
CA ASN A 24 0.74 0.24 -13.47
C ASN A 24 0.60 0.87 -12.06
N SER A 25 -0.36 1.78 -11.87
CA SER A 25 -0.72 2.37 -10.57
C SER A 25 -1.23 1.36 -9.54
N VAL A 26 -1.74 0.20 -9.96
CA VAL A 26 -2.22 -0.84 -9.04
C VAL A 26 -1.06 -1.47 -8.27
N ASP A 27 0.10 -1.63 -8.94
CA ASP A 27 1.32 -2.14 -8.34
C ASP A 27 1.91 -1.13 -7.35
N ILE A 28 1.76 0.17 -7.62
CA ILE A 28 2.16 1.25 -6.70
C ILE A 28 1.33 1.17 -5.40
N TYR A 29 0.02 0.93 -5.50
CA TYR A 29 -0.83 0.73 -4.33
C TYR A 29 -0.39 -0.49 -3.52
N ALA A 30 -0.19 -1.62 -4.18
CA ALA A 30 0.27 -2.86 -3.55
C ALA A 30 1.63 -2.65 -2.86
N PHE A 31 2.55 -1.91 -3.49
CA PHE A 31 3.83 -1.51 -2.92
C PHE A 31 3.65 -0.64 -1.67
N GLY A 32 2.74 0.33 -1.67
CA GLY A 32 2.46 1.15 -0.48
C GLY A 32 2.07 0.30 0.73
N ILE A 33 1.13 -0.64 0.52
CA ILE A 33 0.68 -1.57 1.57
C ILE A 33 1.83 -2.48 2.02
N LEU A 34 2.61 -3.04 1.08
CA LEU A 34 3.79 -3.85 1.40
C LEU A 34 4.82 -3.06 2.22
N PHE A 35 5.07 -1.81 1.84
CA PHE A 35 6.05 -0.96 2.51
C PHE A 35 5.64 -0.70 3.96
N TRP A 36 4.34 -0.57 4.25
CA TRP A 36 3.83 -0.50 5.62
C TRP A 36 4.24 -1.72 6.45
N TYR A 37 4.08 -2.93 5.92
CA TYR A 37 4.53 -4.16 6.60
C TYR A 37 6.03 -4.16 6.86
N ILE A 38 6.82 -3.71 5.89
CA ILE A 38 8.29 -3.60 6.02
C ILE A 38 8.66 -2.65 7.17
N CYS A 39 8.02 -1.47 7.25
CA CYS A 39 8.30 -0.54 8.35
C CYS A 39 7.69 -0.96 9.69
N ALA A 40 6.56 -1.68 9.67
CA ALA A 40 5.94 -2.24 10.87
C ALA A 40 6.83 -3.32 11.48
N ASN A 41 7.61 -4.02 10.63
CA ASN A 41 8.43 -5.16 11.00
C ASN A 41 7.60 -6.25 11.71
N ASP A 42 6.37 -6.43 11.24
CA ASP A 42 5.40 -7.39 11.74
C ASP A 42 4.58 -7.93 10.54
N THR A 43 4.01 -9.11 10.68
CA THR A 43 3.08 -9.73 9.73
C THR A 43 1.62 -9.52 10.11
N LYS A 44 1.36 -8.86 11.24
CA LYS A 44 -0.01 -8.54 11.68
C LYS A 44 -0.72 -7.58 10.74
N LEU A 45 -2.00 -7.84 10.54
CA LEU A 45 -2.90 -6.92 9.84
C LEU A 45 -2.95 -5.57 10.58
N PRO A 46 -2.91 -4.44 9.84
CA PRO A 46 -3.29 -3.14 10.40
C PRO A 46 -4.64 -3.23 11.11
N GLY A 47 -4.78 -2.62 12.28
CA GLY A 47 -6.04 -2.70 13.04
C GLY A 47 -7.26 -2.22 12.25
N ALA A 48 -7.04 -1.25 11.35
CA ALA A 48 -8.03 -0.78 10.38
C ALA A 48 -8.62 -1.89 9.50
N PHE A 49 -7.78 -2.84 9.07
CA PHE A 49 -8.20 -3.97 8.23
C PHE A 49 -8.70 -5.15 9.06
N ASP A 50 -8.13 -5.37 10.25
CA ASP A 50 -8.56 -6.42 11.18
C ASP A 50 -10.00 -6.19 11.69
N ALA A 51 -10.43 -4.93 11.79
CA ALA A 51 -11.80 -4.58 12.14
C ALA A 51 -12.85 -4.99 11.07
N CYS A 52 -12.42 -5.34 9.85
CA CYS A 52 -13.32 -5.75 8.77
C CYS A 52 -13.57 -7.27 8.84
N GLN A 53 -14.81 -7.67 9.07
CA GLN A 53 -15.17 -9.09 9.24
C GLN A 53 -15.18 -9.87 7.92
N ASN A 54 -15.44 -9.18 6.81
CA ASN A 54 -15.67 -9.79 5.50
C ASN A 54 -14.94 -9.02 4.39
N LYS A 55 -14.61 -9.71 3.29
CA LYS A 55 -13.93 -9.11 2.12
C LYS A 55 -14.70 -7.92 1.55
N GLU A 56 -16.02 -8.03 1.44
CA GLU A 56 -16.87 -6.95 0.92
C GLU A 56 -16.88 -5.70 1.81
N GLN A 57 -16.85 -5.90 3.14
CA GLN A 57 -16.73 -4.80 4.09
C GLN A 57 -15.38 -4.12 3.97
N LEU A 58 -14.29 -4.91 3.92
CA LEU A 58 -12.94 -4.40 3.70
C LEU A 58 -12.90 -3.54 2.42
N TRP A 59 -13.49 -4.03 1.34
CA TRP A 59 -13.48 -3.32 0.05
C TRP A 59 -14.29 -2.04 0.08
N THR A 60 -15.48 -2.09 0.68
CA THR A 60 -16.33 -0.91 0.87
C THR A 60 -15.60 0.14 1.70
N SER A 61 -14.93 -0.29 2.76
CA SER A 61 -14.13 0.59 3.61
C SER A 61 -12.93 1.16 2.86
N VAL A 62 -12.18 0.35 2.10
CA VAL A 62 -11.04 0.82 1.29
C VAL A 62 -11.49 1.84 0.23
N ARG A 63 -12.64 1.63 -0.42
CA ARG A 63 -13.27 2.62 -1.31
C ARG A 63 -13.70 3.90 -0.60
N LYS A 64 -14.13 3.80 0.66
CA LYS A 64 -14.42 4.95 1.53
C LYS A 64 -13.16 5.65 2.07
N GLY A 65 -11.97 5.16 1.75
CA GLY A 65 -10.70 5.74 2.18
C GLY A 65 -10.07 5.08 3.41
N LEU A 66 -10.52 3.89 3.83
CA LEU A 66 -9.84 3.12 4.88
C LEU A 66 -8.41 2.82 4.45
N ARG A 67 -7.44 3.16 5.30
CA ARG A 67 -6.01 2.95 5.09
C ARG A 67 -5.35 2.41 6.38
N PRO A 68 -4.16 1.82 6.28
CA PRO A 68 -3.41 1.41 7.46
C PRO A 68 -3.16 2.58 8.42
N GLU A 69 -3.01 2.30 9.70
CA GLU A 69 -2.69 3.31 10.71
C GLU A 69 -1.20 3.70 10.68
N ARG A 70 -0.88 4.91 11.12
CA ARG A 70 0.51 5.32 11.32
C ARG A 70 1.02 4.78 12.64
N LEU A 71 2.01 3.88 12.61
CA LEU A 71 2.66 3.41 13.83
C LEU A 71 3.70 4.45 14.33
N PRO A 72 3.89 4.61 15.66
CA PRO A 72 4.84 5.58 16.21
C PRO A 72 6.30 5.40 15.75
N ARG A 73 6.67 4.18 15.34
CA ARG A 73 8.01 3.84 14.83
C ARG A 73 8.25 4.28 13.39
N PHE A 74 7.22 4.77 12.70
CA PHE A 74 7.35 5.17 11.30
C PHE A 74 8.00 6.53 11.20
N ASP A 75 9.10 6.54 10.47
CA ASP A 75 9.68 7.77 9.97
C ASP A 75 8.68 8.55 9.10
N THR A 76 8.69 9.87 9.23
CA THR A 76 7.77 10.76 8.53
C THR A 76 7.88 10.64 7.01
N ASP A 77 9.10 10.57 6.46
CA ASP A 77 9.28 10.53 5.01
C ASP A 77 8.84 9.17 4.44
N CYS A 78 9.08 8.09 5.18
CA CYS A 78 8.55 6.76 4.86
C CYS A 78 7.01 6.78 4.84
N TRP A 79 6.41 7.35 5.87
CA TRP A 79 4.95 7.44 5.99
C TRP A 79 4.34 8.26 4.85
N GLU A 80 4.93 9.39 4.49
CA GLU A 80 4.46 10.22 3.38
C GLU A 80 4.60 9.51 2.03
N LEU A 81 5.69 8.76 1.83
CA LEU A 81 5.87 7.94 0.64
C LEU A 81 4.78 6.87 0.54
N MET A 82 4.52 6.13 1.62
CA MET A 82 3.43 5.15 1.67
C MET A 82 2.08 5.79 1.39
N CYS A 83 1.81 6.96 1.99
CA CYS A 83 0.58 7.71 1.79
C CYS A 83 0.33 8.06 0.33
N SER A 84 1.37 8.50 -0.37
CA SER A 84 1.28 8.80 -1.80
C SER A 84 1.05 7.56 -2.66
N CYS A 85 1.57 6.40 -2.25
CA CYS A 85 1.43 5.16 -3.00
C CYS A 85 0.01 4.58 -2.95
N TRP A 86 -0.74 4.74 -1.86
CA TRP A 86 -2.08 4.17 -1.70
C TRP A 86 -3.24 5.19 -1.83
N LEU A 87 -3.03 6.28 -2.56
CA LEU A 87 -4.10 7.26 -2.82
C LEU A 87 -5.30 6.60 -3.51
N GLY A 88 -6.50 7.09 -3.22
CA GLY A 88 -7.75 6.56 -3.77
C GLY A 88 -7.76 6.62 -5.30
N GLU A 89 -7.41 7.79 -5.83
CA GLU A 89 -7.29 8.02 -7.27
C GLU A 89 -5.97 7.47 -7.81
N SER A 90 -6.05 6.57 -8.80
CA SER A 90 -4.87 5.95 -9.43
C SER A 90 -3.93 6.98 -10.07
N ILE A 91 -4.50 8.02 -10.69
CA ILE A 91 -3.74 9.07 -11.39
C ILE A 91 -2.92 9.97 -10.45
N GLN A 92 -3.29 10.03 -9.17
CA GLN A 92 -2.56 10.81 -8.18
C GLN A 92 -1.39 10.03 -7.58
N ARG A 93 -1.30 8.72 -7.85
CA ARG A 93 -0.21 7.89 -7.34
C ARG A 93 1.08 8.21 -8.12
N PRO A 94 2.22 8.23 -7.44
CA PRO A 94 3.51 8.47 -8.09
C PRO A 94 3.86 7.33 -9.04
N LEU A 95 4.68 7.62 -10.05
CA LEU A 95 5.26 6.58 -10.89
C LEU A 95 6.31 5.80 -10.10
N ILE A 96 6.57 4.57 -10.50
CA ILE A 96 7.56 3.71 -9.82
C ILE A 96 8.96 4.35 -9.78
N GLY A 97 9.31 5.15 -10.80
CA GLY A 97 10.57 5.90 -10.83
C GLY A 97 10.67 6.95 -9.71
N ASP A 98 9.58 7.68 -9.46
CA ASP A 98 9.51 8.67 -8.37
C ASP A 98 9.55 7.98 -7.01
N VAL A 99 8.85 6.84 -6.87
CA VAL A 99 8.88 6.03 -5.65
C VAL A 99 10.31 5.56 -5.35
N ALA A 100 11.01 5.02 -6.35
CA ALA A 100 12.39 4.56 -6.20
C ALA A 100 13.34 5.70 -5.83
N LEU A 101 13.20 6.88 -6.47
CA LEU A 101 13.98 8.07 -6.14
C LEU A 101 13.76 8.51 -4.69
N ARG A 102 12.49 8.65 -4.28
CA ARG A 102 12.15 9.05 -2.91
C ARG A 102 12.66 8.04 -1.89
N LEU A 103 12.51 6.74 -2.15
CA LEU A 103 13.03 5.69 -1.29
C LEU A 103 14.55 5.77 -1.15
N HIS A 104 15.27 6.00 -2.26
CA HIS A 104 16.72 6.16 -2.24
C HIS A 104 17.16 7.36 -1.39
N LEU A 105 16.45 8.49 -1.50
CA LEU A 105 16.72 9.69 -0.68
C LEU A 105 16.49 9.42 0.82
N ILE A 106 15.39 8.72 1.15
CA ILE A 106 15.07 8.32 2.52
C ILE A 106 16.16 7.39 3.08
N MET A 107 16.58 6.38 2.31
CA MET A 107 17.64 5.45 2.72
C MET A 107 18.97 6.18 2.96
N LYS A 108 19.33 7.12 2.08
CA LYS A 108 20.53 7.95 2.22
C LYS A 108 20.46 8.80 3.49
N ARG A 109 19.31 9.42 3.78
CA ARG A 109 19.09 10.23 4.98
C ARG A 109 19.16 9.41 6.27
N ILE A 110 18.61 8.19 6.27
CA ILE A 110 18.64 7.27 7.43
C ILE A 110 20.04 6.64 7.63
N GLY A 111 20.98 6.84 6.69
CA GLY A 111 22.34 6.29 6.78
C GLY A 111 22.39 4.77 6.57
N ARG A 112 21.33 4.17 6.03
CA ARG A 112 21.31 2.76 5.62
C ARG A 112 21.63 2.69 4.14
N THR A 113 22.92 2.62 3.81
CA THR A 113 23.36 2.25 2.47
C THR A 113 22.78 0.88 2.11
N PRO A 114 22.20 0.69 0.91
CA PRO A 114 21.83 -0.64 0.44
C PRO A 114 23.08 -1.52 0.49
N LEU A 115 22.92 -2.74 1.03
CA LEU A 115 23.96 -3.76 0.98
C LEU A 115 24.32 -3.96 -0.51
N LYS A 116 25.59 -3.72 -0.85
CA LYS A 116 26.14 -3.99 -2.18
C LYS A 116 26.04 -5.48 -2.51
#